data_AF-A0A0R1U7Y4-F1
#
_entry.id   AF-A0A0R1U7Y4-F1
#
_cell.length_a   1.000
_cell.length_b   1.000
_cell.length_c   1.000
_cell.angle_alpha   90.00
_cell.angle_beta   90.00
_cell.angle_gamma   90.00
#
_symmetry.space_group_name_H-M   'P 1'
#
loop_
_entity.id
_entity.type
_entity.pdbx_description
1 polymer ?
#
loop_
_entity_poly.entity_id
_entity_poly.type
_entity_poly.pdbx_seq_one_letter_code
_entity_poly.pdbx_strand_id
1 'polypeptide(L)' 'MLTEYKTEIDPQIDFLVITRPYARNFDMTEVRKNLVHALTLAHVIKEVPDENEEKESERHSD' A
#
# COMPACT_ATOMS: atom_id res chain seq x y z
N MET A 1 7.07 5.50 8.80
CA MET A 1 7.72 6.01 7.57
C MET A 1 8.05 4.82 6.68
N LEU A 2 8.10 4.97 5.34
CA LEU A 2 8.43 3.87 4.40
C LEU A 2 9.90 3.44 4.39
N THR A 3 10.74 4.05 5.21
CA THR A 3 12.18 3.74 5.27
C THR A 3 12.47 2.27 5.58
N GLU A 4 11.53 1.57 6.21
CA GLU A 4 11.58 0.13 6.48
C GLU A 4 11.57 -0.74 5.22
N TYR A 5 10.92 -0.29 4.13
CA TYR A 5 10.83 -1.01 2.86
C TYR A 5 11.94 -0.66 1.88
N LYS A 6 12.92 0.18 2.27
CA LYS A 6 13.97 0.64 1.36
C LYS A 6 14.79 -0.51 0.78
N THR A 7 14.98 -1.60 1.53
CA THR A 7 15.68 -2.80 1.07
C THR A 7 14.85 -3.67 0.14
N GLU A 8 13.54 -3.43 0.05
CA GLU A 8 12.60 -4.20 -0.77
C GLU A 8 12.31 -3.53 -2.12
N ILE A 9 12.68 -2.25 -2.28
CA ILE A 9 12.55 -1.50 -3.52
C ILE A 9 13.81 -1.70 -4.37
N ASP A 10 13.65 -2.11 -5.62
CA ASP A 10 14.76 -2.15 -6.58
C ASP A 10 15.32 -0.73 -6.78
N PRO A 11 16.62 -0.48 -6.52
CA PRO A 11 17.20 0.86 -6.67
C PRO A 11 17.20 1.37 -8.12
N GLN A 12 16.92 0.52 -9.12
CA GLN A 12 16.80 0.91 -10.53
C GLN A 12 15.38 1.30 -10.93
N ILE A 13 14.38 1.17 -10.05
CA ILE A 13 12.99 1.48 -10.38
C ILE A 13 12.68 2.97 -10.20
N ASP A 14 12.19 3.58 -11.28
CA ASP A 14 11.62 4.92 -11.23
C ASP A 14 10.10 4.82 -11.06
N PHE A 15 9.55 5.52 -10.07
CA PHE A 15 8.10 5.59 -9.85
C PHE A 15 7.67 6.96 -9.35
N LEU A 16 6.41 7.31 -9.63
CA LEU A 16 5.79 8.57 -9.23
C LEU A 16 4.58 8.29 -8.34
N VAL A 17 4.54 8.92 -7.17
CA VAL A 17 3.39 8.88 -6.26
C VAL A 17 2.58 10.16 -6.42
N ILE A 18 1.30 10.02 -6.77
CA ILE A 18 0.35 11.14 -6.87
C ILE A 18 -0.73 10.94 -5.82
N THR A 19 -0.87 11.89 -4.90
CA THR A 19 -1.92 11.84 -3.88
C THR A 19 -3.23 12.40 -4.43
N ARG A 20 -4.35 11.76 -4.08
CA ARG A 20 -5.70 12.23 -4.39
C ARG A 20 -6.18 13.23 -3.32
N PRO A 21 -7.08 14.18 -3.63
CA PRO A 21 -7.49 15.23 -2.67
C PRO A 21 -7.96 14.74 -1.29
N TYR A 22 -8.55 13.54 -1.19
CA TYR A 22 -9.02 12.98 0.08
C TYR A 22 -7.88 12.63 1.05
N ALA A 23 -6.66 12.37 0.56
CA ALA A 23 -5.50 12.07 1.39
C ALA A 23 -5.04 13.28 2.23
N ARG A 24 -5.63 14.46 2.00
CA ARG A 24 -5.34 15.69 2.78
C ARG A 24 -5.59 15.53 4.27
N ASN A 25 -6.54 14.70 4.66
CA ASN A 25 -6.95 14.52 6.05
C ASN A 25 -6.33 13.26 6.70
N PHE A 26 -5.42 12.58 6.00
CA PHE A 26 -4.86 11.33 6.51
C PHE A 26 -3.80 11.60 7.57
N ASP A 27 -3.82 10.82 8.64
CA ASP A 27 -2.71 10.73 9.55
C ASP A 27 -1.56 9.88 8.95
N MET A 28 -0.42 9.84 9.64
CA MET A 28 0.74 9.09 9.16
C MET A 28 0.52 7.57 9.10
N THR A 29 -0.40 7.04 9.89
CA THR A 29 -0.79 5.63 9.89
C THR A 29 -1.56 5.32 8.60
N GLU A 30 -2.55 6.15 8.27
CA GLU A 30 -3.35 6.06 7.05
C GLU A 30 -2.49 6.26 5.80
N VAL A 31 -1.61 7.27 5.79
CA VAL A 31 -0.66 7.50 4.69
C VAL A 31 0.22 6.27 4.48
N ARG A 32 0.77 5.68 5.56
CA ARG A 32 1.61 4.49 5.47
C ARG A 32 0.85 3.31 4.88
N LYS A 33 -0.34 3.00 5.41
CA LYS A 33 -1.17 1.88 4.92
C LYS A 33 -1.47 2.02 3.42
N ASN A 34 -1.90 3.21 3.00
CA ASN A 34 -2.25 3.45 1.60
C ASN A 34 -1.04 3.37 0.67
N LEU A 35 0.12 3.89 1.10
CA LEU A 35 1.30 3.90 0.26
C LEU A 35 1.92 2.50 0.13
N VAL A 36 1.95 1.69 1.20
CA VAL A 36 2.34 0.27 1.12
C VAL A 36 1.42 -0.47 0.15
N HIS A 37 0.11 -0.35 0.32
CA HIS A 37 -0.86 -1.02 -0.56
C HIS A 37 -0.68 -0.61 -2.04
N ALA A 38 -0.56 0.69 -2.33
CA ALA A 38 -0.35 1.17 -3.69
C ALA A 38 0.96 0.69 -4.32
N LEU A 39 2.06 0.66 -3.55
CA LEU A 39 3.36 0.19 -4.02
C LEU A 39 3.37 -1.33 -4.25
N THR A 40 2.65 -2.10 -3.42
CA THR A 40 2.44 -3.53 -3.63
C THR A 40 1.68 -3.78 -4.93
N LEU A 41 0.54 -3.10 -5.14
CA LEU A 41 -0.23 -3.21 -6.39
C LEU A 41 0.59 -2.82 -7.64
N ALA A 42 1.47 -1.82 -7.49
CA ALA A 42 2.38 -1.38 -8.55
C ALA A 42 3.62 -2.27 -8.72
N HIS A 43 3.75 -3.36 -7.94
CA HIS A 43 4.89 -4.28 -7.94
C HIS A 43 6.24 -3.59 -7.66
N VAL A 44 6.22 -2.47 -6.92
CA VAL A 44 7.42 -1.73 -6.50
C VAL A 44 8.04 -2.36 -5.25
N ILE A 45 7.22 -2.96 -4.39
CA ILE A 45 7.64 -3.77 -3.23
C ILE A 45 6.96 -5.14 -3.31
N LYS A 46 7.54 -6.14 -2.64
CA LYS A 46 6.99 -7.50 -2.65
C LYS A 46 5.63 -7.55 -1.96
N GLU A 47 4.76 -8.43 -2.44
CA GLU A 47 3.47 -8.71 -1.81
C GLU A 47 3.67 -9.15 -0.36
N VAL A 48 3.18 -8.32 0.56
CA VAL A 48 2.90 -8.71 1.94
C VAL A 48 1.43 -9.16 1.94
N PRO A 49 1.09 -10.38 2.35
CA PRO A 49 -0.29 -10.83 2.41
C PRO A 49 -1.13 -9.84 3.23
N ASP A 50 -2.19 -9.28 2.64
CA ASP A 50 -3.07 -8.33 3.32
C ASP A 50 -4.08 -9.10 4.17
N GLU A 51 -3.95 -9.03 5.50
CA GLU A 51 -4.86 -9.67 6.46
C GLU A 51 -6.33 -9.17 6.35
N ASN A 52 -6.61 -8.19 5.49
CA ASN A 52 -7.94 -7.63 5.30
C ASN A 52 -8.74 -8.26 4.13
N GLU A 53 -8.13 -9.05 3.25
CA GLU A 53 -8.85 -9.69 2.13
C GLU A 53 -9.77 -10.86 2.57
N GLU A 54 -9.54 -11.42 3.76
CA GLU A 54 -10.38 -12.51 4.29
C GLU A 54 -11.81 -12.04 4.67
N LYS A 55 -12.03 -10.75 4.94
CA LYS A 55 -13.32 -10.24 5.45
C LYS A 55 -14.32 -9.77 4.38
N GLU A 56 -13.94 -9.74 3.11
CA GLU A 56 -14.87 -9.42 2.01
C GLU A 56 -15.40 -10.65 1.29
N SER A 57 -14.65 -11.77 1.30
CA SER A 57 -15.11 -13.04 0.70
C SER A 57 -16.20 -13.74 1.52
N GLU A 58 -16.29 -13.50 2.84
CA GLU A 58 -17.35 -14.08 3.70
C GLU A 58 -18.71 -13.38 3.57
N ARG A 59 -18.79 -12.18 2.97
CA ARG A 59 -20.03 -11.38 2.88
C ARG A 59 -20.83 -11.58 1.58
N HIS A 60 -20.36 -12.43 0.67
CA HIS A 60 -21.05 -12.77 -0.58
C HIS A 60 -21.54 -14.23 -0.63
N SER A 61 -21.58 -14.92 0.52
CA SER A 61 -22.03 -16.32 0.62
C SER A 61 -23.39 -16.49 1.32
N ASP A 62 -24.28 -15.50 1.22
CA ASP A 62 -25.69 -15.59 1.63
C ASP A 62 -26.63 -15.49 0.42
#